data_AF-A0A2G5QLD4-F1
#
_entry.id   AF-A0A2G5QLD4-F1
#
_cell.length_a   1.000
_cell.length_b   1.000
_cell.length_c   1.000
_cell.angle_alpha   90.00
_cell.angle_beta   90.00
_cell.angle_gamma   90.00
#
_symmetry.space_group_name_H-M   'P 1'
#
loop_
_entity.id
_entity.type
_entity.pdbx_description
1 polymer ?
#
loop_
_entity_poly.entity_id
_entity_poly.type
_entity_poly.pdbx_seq_one_letter_code
_entity_poly.pdbx_strand_id
1 'polypeptide(L)'
;MSETLTLSYDIGEPVTLAECEPGLFLFNGNVGFKSEYGAMETVGPTNISGPEVRWTVGNNPDAYCADSGEYFWGGAKSRAETNALIVRPLYPQATT
;
A
#
# COMPACT_ATOMS: atom_id res chain seq x y z
N MET A 1 23.84 -26.03 5.04
CA MET A 1 23.93 -25.30 3.76
C MET A 1 22.70 -24.42 3.67
N SER A 2 22.86 -23.11 3.50
CA SER A 2 21.74 -22.20 3.24
C SER A 2 21.55 -22.15 1.73
N GLU A 3 20.36 -22.50 1.26
CA GLU A 3 19.99 -22.33 -0.15
C GLU A 3 19.55 -20.87 -0.34
N THR A 4 20.17 -20.19 -1.31
CA THR A 4 19.75 -18.85 -1.71
C THR A 4 18.67 -18.98 -2.78
N LEU A 5 17.47 -18.52 -2.45
CA LEU A 5 16.38 -18.40 -3.41
C LEU A 5 16.41 -17.00 -4.01
N THR A 6 16.39 -16.92 -5.34
CA THR A 6 16.29 -15.65 -6.07
C THR A 6 14.90 -15.53 -6.67
N LEU A 7 14.27 -14.38 -6.50
CA LEU A 7 12.99 -14.02 -7.10
C LEU A 7 13.19 -12.77 -7.95
N SER A 8 12.66 -12.76 -9.17
CA SER A 8 12.71 -11.62 -10.08
C SER A 8 11.32 -11.02 -10.30
N TYR A 9 11.29 -9.71 -10.56
CA TYR A 9 10.07 -8.96 -10.79
C TYR A 9 10.23 -8.08 -12.03
N ASP A 10 9.17 -7.99 -12.83
CA ASP A 10 9.04 -6.96 -13.86
C ASP A 10 8.50 -5.67 -13.24
N ILE A 11 9.11 -4.55 -13.59
CA ILE A 11 8.69 -3.23 -13.12
C ILE A 11 7.68 -2.67 -14.12
N GLY A 12 6.44 -2.48 -13.66
CA GLY A 12 5.38 -1.90 -14.48
C GLY A 12 5.53 -0.41 -14.77
N GLU A 13 4.56 0.11 -15.52
CA GLU A 13 4.45 1.54 -15.81
C GLU A 13 4.05 2.35 -14.57
N PRO A 14 4.45 3.62 -14.47
CA PRO A 14 4.06 4.48 -13.35
C PRO A 14 2.54 4.73 -13.30
N VAL A 15 1.95 4.56 -12.13
CA VAL A 15 0.52 4.79 -11.84
C VAL A 15 0.35 5.48 -10.49
N THR A 16 -0.83 6.03 -10.20
CA THR A 16 -1.13 6.50 -8.83
C THR A 16 -1.28 5.32 -7.88
N LEU A 17 -1.00 5.51 -6.58
CA LEU A 17 -1.21 4.46 -5.58
C LEU A 17 -2.69 4.02 -5.50
N ALA A 18 -3.62 4.93 -5.78
CA ALA A 18 -5.04 4.62 -5.89
C ALA A 18 -5.32 3.59 -7.00
N GLU A 19 -4.74 3.79 -8.18
CA GLU A 19 -4.94 2.95 -9.38
C GLU A 19 -4.04 1.72 -9.41
N CYS A 20 -2.95 1.70 -8.64
CA CYS A 20 -2.07 0.55 -8.51
C CYS A 20 -2.88 -0.68 -8.05
N GLU A 21 -2.75 -1.81 -8.73
CA GLU A 21 -3.38 -3.04 -8.27
C GLU A 21 -2.80 -3.51 -6.92
N PRO A 22 -3.53 -4.33 -6.15
CA PRO A 22 -2.98 -4.99 -4.96
C PRO A 22 -1.70 -5.77 -5.29
N GLY A 23 -0.75 -5.77 -4.36
CA GLY A 23 0.55 -6.40 -4.54
C GLY A 23 1.73 -5.47 -4.20
N LEU A 24 2.92 -5.85 -4.66
CA LEU A 24 4.14 -5.09 -4.41
C LEU A 24 4.26 -3.91 -5.37
N PHE A 25 4.82 -2.81 -4.88
CA PHE A 25 5.14 -1.64 -5.69
C PHE A 25 6.49 -1.02 -5.30
N LEU A 26 7.09 -0.29 -6.21
CA LEU A 26 8.32 0.48 -6.00
C LEU A 26 7.99 1.97 -5.84
N PHE A 27 8.55 2.60 -4.81
CA PHE A 27 8.47 4.04 -4.59
C PHE A 27 9.80 4.57 -4.05
N ASN A 28 10.44 5.50 -4.76
CA ASN A 28 11.71 6.11 -4.38
C ASN A 28 12.79 5.09 -3.93
N GLY A 29 12.88 3.97 -4.64
CA GLY A 29 13.84 2.90 -4.35
C GLY A 29 13.45 1.94 -3.21
N ASN A 30 12.28 2.12 -2.59
CA ASN A 30 11.77 1.26 -1.54
C ASN A 30 10.61 0.41 -2.05
N VAL A 31 10.48 -0.81 -1.52
CA VAL A 31 9.37 -1.71 -1.81
C VAL A 31 8.23 -1.46 -0.82
N GLY A 32 7.05 -1.21 -1.34
CA GLY A 32 5.80 -1.20 -0.60
C GLY A 32 4.89 -2.35 -1.00
N PHE A 33 3.86 -2.58 -0.19
CA PHE A 33 2.80 -3.55 -0.43
C PHE A 33 1.45 -2.87 -0.30
N LYS A 34 0.61 -2.97 -1.32
CA LYS A 34 -0.80 -2.57 -1.27
C LYS A 34 -1.66 -3.82 -1.07
N SER A 35 -2.51 -3.81 -0.05
CA SER A 35 -3.42 -4.92 0.20
C SER A 35 -4.64 -4.88 -0.74
N GLU A 36 -5.38 -5.99 -0.80
CA GLU A 36 -6.67 -6.06 -1.51
C GLU A 36 -7.77 -5.27 -0.80
N TYR A 37 -7.56 -4.93 0.47
CA TYR A 37 -8.54 -4.24 1.29
C TYR A 37 -8.36 -2.72 1.21
N GLY A 38 -9.46 -2.02 1.44
CA GLY A 38 -9.40 -0.60 1.74
C GLY A 38 -8.95 -0.35 3.17
N ALA A 39 -8.37 0.83 3.41
CA ALA A 39 -7.93 1.20 4.74
C ALA A 39 -9.12 1.32 5.70
N MET A 40 -8.91 0.98 6.96
CA MET A 40 -9.94 1.12 7.98
C MET A 40 -10.22 2.61 8.24
N GLU A 41 -11.50 2.99 8.18
CA GLU A 41 -11.97 4.35 8.34
C GLU A 41 -13.09 4.41 9.39
N THR A 42 -13.17 5.54 10.10
CA THR A 42 -14.24 5.79 11.06
C THR A 42 -15.47 6.35 10.35
N VAL A 43 -16.63 5.78 10.62
CA VAL A 43 -17.94 6.30 10.19
C VAL A 43 -18.58 7.01 11.38
N GLY A 44 -18.72 8.33 11.29
CA GLY A 44 -19.30 9.18 12.33
C GLY A 44 -18.59 10.54 12.46
N PRO A 45 -18.99 11.40 13.41
CA PRO A 45 -18.31 12.66 13.67
C PRO A 45 -16.84 12.40 14.10
N THR A 46 -15.90 12.89 13.29
CA THR A 46 -14.45 12.67 13.41
C THR A 46 -13.80 13.26 14.67
N ASN A 47 -14.58 13.95 15.50
CA ASN A 47 -14.11 14.67 16.69
C ASN A 47 -14.52 14.00 18.00
N ILE A 48 -15.08 12.78 17.96
CA ILE A 48 -15.50 12.04 19.16
C ILE A 48 -14.69 10.76 19.25
N SER A 49 -13.88 10.64 20.29
CA SER A 49 -13.29 9.37 20.71
C SER A 49 -14.28 8.69 21.66
N GLY A 50 -14.79 7.52 21.33
CA GLY A 50 -15.75 6.82 22.19
C GLY A 50 -16.45 5.64 21.54
N PRO A 51 -17.27 4.91 22.30
CA PRO A 51 -17.95 3.68 21.87
C PRO A 51 -18.95 3.88 20.71
N GLU A 52 -19.23 5.12 20.30
CA GLU A 52 -20.08 5.44 19.16
C GLU A 52 -19.34 5.43 17.81
N VAL A 53 -18.01 5.40 17.80
CA VAL A 53 -17.21 5.31 16.57
C VAL A 53 -17.39 3.93 15.94
N ARG A 54 -17.95 3.90 14.74
CA ARG A 54 -18.04 2.68 13.93
C ARG A 54 -16.86 2.63 12.97
N TRP A 55 -16.28 1.45 12.77
CA TRP A 55 -15.21 1.24 11.80
C TRP A 55 -15.78 0.58 10.54
N THR A 56 -15.38 1.09 9.38
CA THR A 56 -15.69 0.50 8.07
C THR A 56 -14.41 0.32 7.28
N VAL A 57 -14.45 -0.59 6.30
CA VAL A 57 -13.46 -0.63 5.24
C VAL A 57 -13.78 0.52 4.28
N GLY A 58 -12.85 1.45 4.14
CA GLY A 58 -12.97 2.61 3.24
C GLY A 58 -12.55 2.30 1.81
N ASN A 59 -12.45 3.35 0.99
CA ASN A 59 -11.98 3.24 -0.40
C ASN A 59 -10.52 3.69 -0.58
N ASN A 60 -9.85 4.15 0.49
CA ASN A 60 -8.44 4.51 0.41
C ASN A 60 -7.57 3.24 0.33
N PRO A 61 -6.46 3.25 -0.43
CA PRO A 61 -5.49 2.17 -0.44
C PRO A 61 -5.03 1.85 0.98
N ASP A 62 -4.97 0.57 1.31
CA ASP A 62 -4.32 0.08 2.52
C ASP A 62 -2.92 -0.41 2.15
N ALA A 63 -1.93 0.47 2.35
CA ALA A 63 -0.57 0.26 1.86
C ALA A 63 0.46 0.30 2.99
N TYR A 64 1.52 -0.48 2.87
CA TYR A 64 2.53 -0.73 3.90
C TYR A 64 3.95 -0.71 3.31
N CYS A 65 4.94 -0.33 4.12
CA CYS A 65 6.34 -0.52 3.81
C CYS A 65 6.67 -2.01 3.93
N ALA A 66 7.17 -2.65 2.87
CA ALA A 66 7.34 -4.11 2.85
C ALA A 66 8.39 -4.62 3.85
N ASP A 67 9.38 -3.79 4.19
CA ASP A 67 10.45 -4.13 5.12
C ASP A 67 10.01 -4.02 6.60
N SER A 68 9.37 -2.91 6.98
CA SER A 68 8.98 -2.65 8.37
C SER A 68 7.57 -3.12 8.74
N GLY A 69 6.68 -3.30 7.75
CA GLY A 69 5.25 -3.53 7.96
C GLY A 69 4.48 -2.30 8.43
N GLU A 70 5.12 -1.13 8.56
CA GLU A 70 4.44 0.11 8.93
C GLU A 70 3.55 0.62 7.80
N TYR A 71 2.53 1.40 8.16
CA TYR A 71 1.66 2.04 7.19
C TYR A 71 2.46 2.96 6.25
N PHE A 72 2.27 2.79 4.95
CA PHE A 72 2.98 3.56 3.93
C PHE A 72 2.33 4.92 3.74
N TRP A 73 3.00 5.96 4.23
CA TRP A 73 2.62 7.35 3.97
C TRP A 73 3.35 7.95 2.76
N GLY A 74 4.53 7.45 2.41
CA GLY A 74 5.33 7.99 1.30
C GLY A 74 5.67 9.47 1.42
N GLY A 75 5.70 10.01 2.64
CA GLY A 75 5.93 11.43 2.92
C GLY A 75 4.68 12.32 2.83
N ALA A 76 3.52 11.76 2.48
CA ALA A 76 2.24 12.46 2.46
C ALA A 76 1.69 12.71 3.88
N LYS A 77 0.85 13.74 4.01
CA LYS A 77 0.20 14.15 5.26
C LYS A 77 -1.30 13.89 5.27
N SER A 78 -1.86 13.45 4.15
CA SER A 78 -3.27 13.12 4.02
C SER A 78 -3.47 11.90 3.13
N ARG A 79 -4.61 11.22 3.29
CA ARG A 79 -5.01 10.10 2.42
C ARG A 79 -5.06 10.53 0.96
N ALA A 80 -5.61 11.70 0.66
CA ALA A 80 -5.67 12.22 -0.70
C ALA A 80 -4.27 12.39 -1.33
N GLU A 81 -3.31 12.91 -0.56
CA GLU A 81 -1.91 13.01 -0.99
C GLU A 81 -1.27 11.61 -1.18
N THR A 82 -1.49 10.69 -0.25
CA THR A 82 -0.99 9.30 -0.35
C THR A 82 -1.53 8.60 -1.59
N ASN A 83 -2.82 8.77 -1.89
CA ASN A 83 -3.48 8.18 -3.06
C ASN A 83 -2.89 8.67 -4.39
N ALA A 84 -2.43 9.92 -4.42
CA ALA A 84 -1.86 10.58 -5.60
C ALA A 84 -0.36 10.28 -5.81
N LEU A 85 0.29 9.57 -4.88
CA LEU A 85 1.70 9.19 -5.04
C LEU A 85 1.88 8.32 -6.28
N ILE A 86 2.86 8.66 -7.11
CA ILE A 86 3.20 7.87 -8.29
C ILE A 86 4.11 6.71 -7.86
N VAL A 87 3.64 5.49 -8.09
CA VAL A 87 4.31 4.23 -7.78
C VAL A 87 4.46 3.40 -9.05
N ARG A 88 5.30 2.36 -8.99
CA ARG A 88 5.42 1.38 -10.09
C ARG A 88 5.10 -0.01 -9.57
N PRO A 89 4.08 -0.72 -10.08
CA PRO A 89 3.76 -2.07 -9.63
C PRO A 89 4.89 -3.04 -9.97
N LEU A 90 5.06 -4.07 -9.14
CA LEU A 90 6.05 -5.13 -9.33
C LEU A 90 5.33 -6.46 -9.59
N TYR A 91 5.61 -7.05 -10.75
CA TYR A 91 4.98 -8.29 -11.17
C TYR A 91 5.96 -9.46 -11.01
N PRO A 92 5.66 -10.47 -10.16
CA PRO A 92 6.57 -11.60 -9.99
C PRO A 92 6.68 -12.37 -11.31
N GLN A 93 7.91 -12.67 -11.71
CA GLN A 93 8.14 -13.55 -12.83
C GLN A 93 7.92 -14.99 -12.40
N ALA A 94 7.21 -15.78 -13.22
CA ALA A 94 7.10 -17.20 -13.00
C ALA A 94 8.49 -17.84 -13.18
N THR A 95 9.07 -18.35 -12.09
CA THR A 95 10.28 -19.16 -12.16
C THR A 95 9.90 -20.51 -12.77
N THR A 96 10.41 -20.81 -13.97
CA THR A 96 10.24 -22.12 -14.62
C THR A 96 11.29 -23.11 -14.10
#